data_AF-Q9BMC1-F1
#
_entry.id   AF-Q9BMC1-F1
#
_cell.length_a   1.000
_cell.length_b   1.000
_cell.length_c   1.000
_cell.angle_alpha   90.00
_cell.angle_beta   90.00
_cell.angle_gamma   90.00
#
_symmetry.space_group_name_H-M   'P 1'
#
loop_
_entity.id
_entity.type
_entity.pdbx_description
1 polymer ?
#
loop_
_entity_poly.entity_id
_entity_poly.type
_entity_poly.pdbx_seq_one_letter_code
_entity_poly.pdbx_strand_id
1 'polypeptide(L)'
;QVPVVAANTLLKQFLFRYQGHISAALVLGGVDKTGSYIYCIHPHGSTDKLPYATMGSGSLAAMSVFESRWKPDMTEEEGKRVS
;
A
#
# COMPACT_ATOMS: atom_id res chain seq x y z
N GLN A 1 2.59 -7.22 18.79
CA GLN A 1 2.52 -6.61 17.44
C GLN A 1 2.57 -7.71 16.41
N VAL A 2 1.60 -7.75 15.50
CA VAL A 2 1.58 -8.66 14.35
C VAL A 2 2.43 -8.02 13.23
N PRO A 3 3.36 -8.74 12.58
CA PRO A 3 4.14 -8.20 11.47
C PRO A 3 3.25 -7.79 10.29
N VAL A 4 3.55 -6.69 9.62
CA VAL A 4 2.78 -6.23 8.44
C VAL A 4 2.82 -7.29 7.33
N VAL A 5 3.96 -7.98 7.23
CA VAL A 5 4.17 -9.11 6.31
C VAL A 5 3.17 -10.26 6.54
N ALA A 6 2.78 -10.51 7.80
CA ALA A 6 1.81 -11.56 8.11
C ALA A 6 0.41 -11.19 7.61
N ALA A 7 -0.02 -9.93 7.82
CA ALA A 7 -1.27 -9.41 7.28
C ALA A 7 -1.30 -9.44 5.74
N ASN A 8 -0.20 -9.04 5.09
CA ASN A 8 -0.06 -9.11 3.64
C ASN A 8 -0.20 -10.55 3.12
N THR A 9 0.44 -11.52 3.79
CA THR A 9 0.39 -12.93 3.41
C THR A 9 -1.03 -13.49 3.49
N LEU A 10 -1.77 -13.16 4.54
CA LEU A 10 -3.17 -13.60 4.71
C LEU A 10 -4.07 -13.00 3.63
N LEU A 11 -3.98 -11.69 3.37
CA LEU A 11 -4.78 -11.01 2.36
C LEU A 11 -4.48 -11.51 0.95
N LYS A 12 -3.20 -11.72 0.62
CA LYS A 12 -2.78 -12.30 -0.66
C LYS A 12 -3.35 -13.70 -0.86
N GLN A 13 -3.22 -14.58 0.13
CA GLN A 13 -3.75 -15.95 0.05
C GLN A 13 -5.27 -15.97 -0.10
N PHE A 14 -5.96 -15.06 0.61
CA PHE A 14 -7.40 -14.90 0.49
C PHE A 14 -7.78 -14.50 -0.94
N LEU A 15 -7.26 -13.38 -1.48
CA LEU A 15 -7.60 -12.91 -2.82
C LEU A 15 -7.19 -13.89 -3.93
N PHE A 16 -6.04 -14.54 -3.79
CA PHE A 16 -5.57 -15.54 -4.74
C PHE A 16 -6.48 -16.77 -4.78
N ARG A 17 -7.01 -17.20 -3.62
CA ARG A 17 -7.98 -18.31 -3.54
C ARG A 17 -9.28 -18.01 -4.27
N TYR A 18 -9.67 -16.74 -4.34
CA TYR A 18 -10.82 -16.29 -5.11
C TYR A 18 -10.49 -16.00 -6.59
N GLN A 19 -9.26 -16.27 -7.07
CA GLN A 19 -8.87 -16.13 -8.49
C GLN A 19 -9.32 -14.78 -9.13
N GLY A 20 -9.33 -13.69 -8.35
CA GLY A 20 -9.77 -12.38 -8.84
C GLY A 20 -11.29 -12.18 -8.94
N HIS A 21 -12.12 -13.12 -8.47
CA HIS A 21 -13.57 -12.90 -8.30
C HIS A 21 -13.88 -11.80 -7.27
N ILE A 22 -12.95 -11.57 -6.34
CA ILE A 22 -13.00 -10.42 -5.43
C ILE A 22 -12.12 -9.32 -6.04
N SER A 23 -12.75 -8.39 -6.77
CA SER A 23 -12.09 -7.21 -7.34
C SER A 23 -11.81 -6.13 -6.28
N ALA A 24 -11.01 -6.49 -5.28
CA ALA A 24 -10.58 -5.56 -4.23
C ALA A 24 -9.15 -5.10 -4.47
N ALA A 25 -8.98 -3.81 -4.73
CA ALA A 25 -7.71 -3.12 -4.63
C ALA A 25 -7.53 -2.63 -3.20
N LEU A 26 -6.51 -3.11 -2.49
CA LEU A 26 -6.28 -2.79 -1.08
C LEU A 26 -4.93 -2.11 -0.90
N VAL A 27 -4.88 -1.09 -0.03
CA VAL A 27 -3.64 -0.49 0.46
C VAL A 27 -3.46 -0.92 1.92
N LEU A 28 -2.36 -1.62 2.20
CA LEU A 28 -2.01 -2.08 3.54
C LEU A 28 -0.78 -1.31 4.02
N GLY A 29 -1.00 -0.34 4.91
CA GLY A 29 0.06 0.37 5.61
C GLY A 29 0.24 -0.16 7.04
N GLY A 30 1.48 -0.23 7.51
CA GLY A 30 1.76 -0.56 8.90
C GLY A 30 3.21 -0.36 9.29
N VAL A 31 3.47 -0.46 10.59
CA VAL A 31 4.82 -0.40 11.16
C VAL A 31 5.03 -1.66 11.98
N ASP A 32 6.14 -2.37 11.73
CA ASP A 32 6.58 -3.50 12.54
C ASP A 32 8.02 -3.31 13.02
N LYS A 33 8.59 -4.32 13.68
CA LYS A 33 9.95 -4.28 14.25
C LYS A 33 11.05 -4.05 13.21
N THR A 34 10.76 -4.26 11.93
CA THR A 34 11.70 -4.12 10.82
C THR A 34 11.54 -2.81 10.05
N GLY A 35 10.50 -2.02 10.35
CA GLY A 35 10.30 -0.67 9.80
C GLY A 35 8.84 -0.39 9.42
N SER A 36 8.64 0.73 8.73
CA SER A 36 7.37 1.09 8.11
C SER A 36 7.25 0.47 6.72
N TYR A 37 6.08 -0.08 6.41
CA TYR A 37 5.79 -0.71 5.14
C TYR A 37 4.43 -0.32 4.61
N ILE A 38 4.39 -0.06 3.30
CA ILE A 38 3.17 0.12 2.53
C ILE A 38 3.15 -0.95 1.44
N TYR A 39 2.07 -1.72 1.39
CA TYR A 39 1.80 -2.74 0.39
C TYR A 39 0.55 -2.37 -0.42
N CYS A 40 0.66 -2.42 -1.73
CA CYS A 40 -0.49 -2.43 -2.64
C CYS A 40 -0.84 -3.88 -2.93
N ILE A 41 -2.09 -4.27 -2.72
CA ILE A 41 -2.59 -5.62 -3.02
C ILE A 41 -3.60 -5.48 -4.16
N HIS A 42 -3.30 -6.11 -5.29
CA HIS A 42 -4.15 -6.08 -6.47
C HIS A 42 -5.20 -7.19 -6.41
N PRO A 43 -6.35 -7.03 -7.10
CA PRO A 43 -7.44 -8.01 -7.16
C PRO A 43 -7.03 -9.46 -7.42
N HIS A 44 -6.01 -9.67 -8.23
CA HIS A 44 -5.51 -11.01 -8.60
C HIS A 44 -4.51 -11.59 -7.59
N GLY A 45 -4.27 -10.91 -6.46
CA GLY A 45 -3.39 -11.36 -5.39
C GLY A 45 -1.89 -11.03 -5.59
N SER A 46 -1.50 -10.23 -6.59
CA SER A 46 -0.15 -9.64 -6.56
C SER A 46 -0.05 -8.57 -5.51
N THR A 47 1.17 -8.38 -5.00
CA THR A 47 1.46 -7.42 -3.95
C THR A 47 2.73 -6.67 -4.28
N ASP A 48 2.67 -5.35 -4.29
CA ASP A 48 3.83 -4.48 -4.50
C ASP A 48 4.18 -3.77 -3.20
N LYS A 49 5.47 -3.71 -2.89
CA LYS A 49 5.98 -2.94 -1.76
C LYS A 49 6.52 -1.62 -2.30
N LEU A 50 5.88 -0.52 -1.97
CA LEU A 50 6.20 0.81 -2.47
C LEU A 50 6.32 1.80 -1.32
N PRO A 51 7.15 2.85 -1.46
CA PRO A 51 7.25 3.91 -0.45
C PRO A 51 5.97 4.75 -0.31
N TYR A 52 5.09 4.72 -1.31
CA TYR A 52 3.77 5.33 -1.33
C TYR A 52 2.84 4.48 -2.21
N ALA A 53 1.53 4.56 -1.96
CA ALA A 53 0.52 3.78 -2.66
C ALA A 53 -0.60 4.70 -3.16
N THR A 54 -0.98 4.54 -4.42
CA THR A 54 -2.09 5.27 -5.03
C THR A 54 -3.00 4.28 -5.76
N MET A 55 -4.22 4.10 -5.26
CA MET A 55 -5.20 3.17 -5.83
C MET A 55 -6.53 3.88 -6.11
N GLY A 56 -7.28 3.42 -7.11
CA GLY A 56 -8.60 3.95 -7.48
C GLY A 56 -8.58 4.88 -8.70
N SER A 57 -9.71 5.53 -8.99
CA SER A 57 -9.92 6.38 -10.17
C SER A 57 -9.08 7.66 -10.19
N GLY A 58 -8.67 8.15 -9.01
CA GLY A 58 -7.78 9.31 -8.84
C GLY A 58 -6.29 8.96 -8.76
N SER A 59 -5.92 7.70 -8.98
CA SER A 59 -4.54 7.21 -8.75
C SER A 59 -3.48 7.97 -9.55
N LEU A 60 -3.74 8.34 -10.81
CA LEU A 60 -2.81 9.12 -11.64
C LEU A 60 -2.53 10.53 -11.09
N ALA A 61 -3.58 11.21 -10.60
CA ALA A 61 -3.43 12.53 -10.01
C ALA A 61 -2.73 12.46 -8.65
N ALA A 62 -3.05 11.45 -7.83
CA ALA A 62 -2.34 11.20 -6.59
C ALA A 62 -0.86 10.84 -6.86
N MET A 63 -0.59 10.01 -7.88
CA MET A 63 0.76 9.58 -8.24
C MET A 63 1.63 10.77 -8.63
N SER A 64 1.12 11.74 -9.40
CA SER A 64 1.89 12.93 -9.75
C SER A 64 2.21 13.83 -8.54
N VAL A 65 1.30 13.89 -7.57
CA VAL A 65 1.53 14.61 -6.30
C VAL A 65 2.58 13.90 -5.46
N PHE A 66 2.51 12.58 -5.34
CA PHE A 66 3.51 11.79 -4.63
C PHE A 66 4.87 11.85 -5.35
N GLU A 67 4.96 11.67 -6.66
CA GLU A 67 6.22 11.76 -7.40
C GLU A 67 6.90 13.14 -7.29
N SER A 68 6.11 14.21 -7.21
CA SER A 68 6.66 15.58 -7.14
C SER A 68 7.01 16.04 -5.72
N ARG A 69 6.35 15.50 -4.68
CA ARG A 69 6.45 16.01 -3.31
C ARG A 69 6.95 15.01 -2.29
N TRP A 70 6.87 13.71 -2.58
CA TRP A 70 7.36 12.68 -1.68
C TRP A 70 8.89 12.72 -1.59
N LYS A 71 9.40 12.55 -0.37
CA LYS A 71 10.82 12.41 -0.07
C LYS A 71 11.01 11.34 1.01
N PRO A 72 12.16 10.65 1.04
CA PRO A 72 12.51 9.83 2.19
C PRO A 72 12.61 10.71 3.45
N ASP A 73 12.25 10.15 4.61
CA ASP A 73 12.35 10.77 5.93
C ASP A 73 11.56 12.08 6.12
N MET A 74 10.41 12.21 5.44
CA MET A 74 9.49 13.33 5.68
C MET A 74 8.96 13.32 7.12
N THR A 75 8.78 14.51 7.67
CA THR A 75 8.08 14.69 8.94
C THR A 75 6.60 14.31 8.80
N GLU A 76 5.95 13.98 9.92
CA GLU A 76 4.51 13.66 9.94
C GLU A 76 3.67 14.79 9.30
N GLU A 77 4.02 16.05 9.57
CA GLU A 77 3.33 17.22 9.05
C GLU A 77 3.53 17.40 7.53
N GLU A 78 4.73 17.12 7.02
CA GLU A 78 4.99 17.09 5.58
C GLU A 78 4.23 15.94 4.92
N GLY A 79 4.18 14.76 5.55
CA GLY A 79 3.42 13.61 5.07
C GLY A 79 1.93 13.89 4.96
N LYS A 80 1.32 14.53 5.98
CA LYS A 80 -0.09 14.95 5.96
C LYS A 80 -0.42 15.94 4.85
N ARG A 81 0.53 16.75 4.41
CA ARG A 81 0.34 17.72 3.31
C ARG A 81 0.36 17.08 1.92
N VAL A 82 0.94 15.89 1.78
CA VAL A 82 1.05 15.17 0.50
C VAL A 82 -0.03 14.10 0.37
N SER A 83 -0.60 13.64 1.49
CA SER A 83 -1.74 12.71 1.54
C SER A 83 -3.08 13.37 1.20
#